data_AF-A0A7C7LBX8-F1
#
_entry.id   AF-A0A7C7LBX8-F1
#
_cell.length_a   1.000
_cell.length_b   1.000
_cell.length_c   1.000
_cell.angle_alpha   90.00
_cell.angle_beta   90.00
_cell.angle_gamma   90.00
#
_symmetry.space_group_name_H-M   'P 1'
#
loop_
_entity.id
_entity.type
_entity.pdbx_description
1 polymer ?
#
loop_
_entity_poly.entity_id
_entity_poly.type
_entity_poly.pdbx_seq_one_letter_code
_entity_poly.pdbx_strand_id
1 'polypeptide(L)'
;MLRLLLLPNRDKNFDIYFNLLLMCGLFFVIHIYLFATPPYGDPNQPYDHLPGTRETYHVKWLKPLSGGQLKVLFIIPFSSSREVVELAQRLDLDYTVIMNAGRSSWARGGGGGGAEPTTLMGVEVDAVLEKIASQRLNLSLHYDEIVIGKVSWEVIPKKYRILILKHVERGTGLIYVSPHRLKHVTNGDKEYAKEHGLETSKREQRILIMLPSRGRGPSY
;
A
#
# COMPACT_ATOMS: atom_id res chain seq x y z
N MET A 1 -32.44 -2.36 -43.69
CA MET A 1 -32.48 -3.51 -44.62
C MET A 1 -31.57 -4.60 -44.03
N LEU A 2 -32.12 -5.50 -43.21
CA LEU A 2 -31.41 -6.73 -42.84
C LEU A 2 -32.46 -7.84 -42.69
N ARG A 3 -32.54 -8.64 -43.75
CA ARG A 3 -33.43 -9.79 -43.89
C ARG A 3 -32.95 -10.85 -42.90
N LEU A 4 -33.64 -10.99 -41.78
CA LEU A 4 -33.45 -12.14 -40.89
C LEU A 4 -33.91 -13.38 -41.67
N LEU A 5 -32.96 -14.26 -42.00
CA LEU A 5 -33.19 -15.53 -42.68
C LEU A 5 -34.23 -16.35 -41.90
N LEU A 6 -35.44 -16.44 -42.46
CA LEU A 6 -36.40 -17.49 -42.19
C LEU A 6 -35.78 -18.80 -42.71
N LEU A 7 -35.10 -19.54 -41.82
CA LEU A 7 -34.74 -20.93 -42.09
C LEU A 7 -36.03 -21.76 -42.03
N PRO A 8 -36.44 -22.41 -43.13
CA PRO A 8 -37.55 -23.33 -43.12
C PRO A 8 -37.07 -24.61 -42.46
N ASN A 9 -37.83 -25.10 -41.47
CA ASN A 9 -37.52 -26.26 -40.62
C ASN A 9 -36.58 -25.97 -39.43
N ARG A 10 -37.18 -25.39 -38.39
CA ARG A 10 -36.58 -25.26 -37.06
C ARG A 10 -36.97 -26.49 -36.27
N ASP A 11 -36.12 -27.51 -36.31
CA ASP A 11 -36.34 -28.77 -35.62
C ASP A 11 -36.21 -28.54 -34.10
N LYS A 12 -37.01 -29.23 -33.26
CA LYS A 12 -36.95 -29.06 -31.78
C LYS A 12 -35.53 -29.24 -31.23
N ASN A 13 -34.73 -30.08 -31.89
CA ASN A 13 -33.32 -30.29 -31.55
C ASN A 13 -32.47 -29.03 -31.79
N PHE A 14 -32.73 -28.28 -32.87
CA PHE A 14 -32.03 -27.01 -33.15
C PHE A 14 -32.27 -25.98 -32.04
N ASP A 15 -33.51 -25.85 -31.56
CA ASP A 15 -33.82 -24.95 -30.44
C ASP A 15 -33.15 -25.39 -29.14
N ILE A 16 -33.06 -26.70 -28.88
CA ILE A 16 -32.36 -27.23 -27.70
C ILE A 16 -30.86 -26.93 -27.77
N TYR A 17 -30.20 -27.21 -28.90
CA TYR A 17 -28.77 -26.94 -29.07
C TYR A 17 -28.45 -25.44 -29.09
N PHE A 18 -29.32 -24.61 -29.68
CA PHE A 18 -29.17 -23.16 -29.68
C PHE A 18 -29.30 -22.57 -28.27
N ASN A 19 -30.30 -23.02 -27.50
CA ASN A 19 -30.45 -22.60 -26.10
C ASN A 19 -29.30 -23.10 -25.21
N LEU A 20 -28.80 -24.32 -25.43
CA LEU A 20 -27.63 -24.85 -24.73
C LEU A 20 -26.38 -24.02 -25.06
N LEU A 21 -26.16 -23.66 -26.32
CA LEU A 21 -25.07 -22.79 -26.75
C LEU A 21 -25.16 -21.40 -26.10
N LEU A 22 -26.37 -20.83 -26.03
CA LEU A 22 -26.62 -19.54 -25.37
C LEU A 22 -26.36 -19.61 -23.86
N MET A 23 -26.78 -20.68 -23.20
CA MET A 23 -26.51 -20.93 -21.78
C MET A 23 -25.03 -21.16 -21.50
N CYS A 24 -24.33 -21.92 -22.35
CA CYS A 24 -22.87 -22.09 -22.25
C CYS A 24 -22.13 -20.77 -22.47
N GLY A 25 -22.56 -19.95 -23.44
CA GLY A 25 -22.00 -18.63 -23.69
C GLY A 25 -22.20 -17.67 -22.51
N LEU A 26 -23.40 -17.65 -21.91
CA LEU A 26 -23.69 -16.88 -20.69
C LEU A 26 -22.84 -17.36 -19.51
N PHE A 27 -22.69 -18.67 -19.31
CA PHE A 27 -21.79 -19.22 -18.29
C PHE A 27 -20.33 -18.78 -18.51
N PHE A 28 -19.86 -18.78 -19.75
CA PHE A 28 -18.51 -18.36 -20.11
C PHE A 28 -18.27 -16.88 -19.83
N VAL A 29 -19.23 -16.02 -20.18
CA VAL A 29 -19.16 -14.57 -19.92
C VAL A 29 -19.20 -14.27 -18.42
N ILE A 30 -20.04 -14.98 -17.65
CA ILE A 30 -20.09 -14.86 -16.18
C ILE A 30 -18.77 -15.32 -15.56
N HIS A 31 -18.18 -16.42 -16.03
CA HIS A 31 -16.87 -16.88 -15.56
C HIS A 31 -15.77 -15.84 -15.83
N ILE A 32 -15.71 -15.27 -17.04
CA ILE A 32 -14.72 -14.25 -17.38
C ILE A 32 -14.87 -13.01 -16.48
N TYR A 33 -16.10 -12.60 -16.17
CA TYR A 33 -16.34 -11.46 -15.27
C TYR A 33 -16.00 -11.75 -13.80
N LEU A 34 -16.20 -12.98 -13.32
CA LEU A 34 -15.88 -13.37 -11.94
C LEU A 34 -14.37 -13.57 -11.67
N PHE A 35 -13.57 -13.80 -12.71
CA PHE A 35 -12.11 -13.99 -12.60
C PHE A 35 -11.29 -12.86 -13.24
N ALA A 36 -11.89 -11.70 -13.50
CA ALA A 36 -11.23 -10.58 -14.17
C ALA A 36 -10.23 -9.79 -13.28
N THR A 37 -10.17 -10.07 -11.98
CA THR A 37 -9.17 -9.48 -11.08
C THR A 37 -8.14 -10.54 -10.67
N PRO A 38 -6.83 -10.27 -10.84
CA PRO A 38 -5.81 -11.19 -10.37
C PRO A 38 -5.94 -11.40 -8.85
N PRO A 39 -5.75 -12.62 -8.35
CA PRO A 39 -5.81 -12.89 -6.93
C PRO A 39 -4.73 -12.11 -6.17
N TYR A 40 -5.01 -11.80 -4.90
CA TYR A 40 -4.05 -11.18 -4.00
C TYR A 40 -2.71 -11.94 -3.99
N GLY A 41 -1.62 -11.25 -4.32
CA GLY A 41 -0.28 -11.84 -4.40
C GLY A 41 0.06 -12.44 -5.76
N ASP A 42 -0.72 -12.17 -6.82
CA ASP A 42 -0.36 -12.55 -8.18
C ASP A 42 1.04 -12.01 -8.56
N PRO A 43 1.98 -12.85 -9.01
CA PRO A 43 3.33 -12.42 -9.38
C PRO A 43 3.39 -11.33 -10.45
N ASN A 44 2.35 -11.20 -11.28
CA ASN A 44 2.23 -10.18 -12.32
C ASN A 44 1.53 -8.90 -11.83
N GLN A 45 0.91 -8.91 -10.65
CA GLN A 45 0.38 -7.73 -9.96
C GLN A 45 0.69 -7.74 -8.44
N PRO A 46 1.99 -7.66 -8.06
CA PRO A 46 2.35 -7.64 -6.65
C PRO A 46 2.05 -6.27 -6.05
N TYR A 47 0.86 -6.12 -5.46
CA TYR A 47 0.44 -4.89 -4.76
C TYR A 47 1.27 -4.55 -3.52
N ASP A 48 2.19 -5.44 -3.12
CA ASP A 48 3.07 -5.29 -1.96
C ASP A 48 4.52 -5.76 -2.20
N HIS A 49 4.88 -6.13 -3.44
CA HIS A 49 6.27 -6.45 -3.79
C HIS A 49 6.77 -5.54 -4.92
N LEU A 50 7.94 -4.94 -4.71
CA LEU A 50 8.60 -4.12 -5.70
C LEU A 50 9.83 -4.86 -6.24
N PRO A 51 9.80 -5.37 -7.48
CA PRO A 51 10.96 -6.09 -8.02
C PRO A 51 12.14 -5.11 -8.20
N GLY A 52 13.27 -5.43 -7.55
CA GLY A 52 14.52 -4.67 -7.65
C GLY A 52 15.31 -4.93 -8.94
N THR A 53 14.75 -5.69 -9.89
CA THR A 53 15.44 -6.20 -11.09
C THR A 53 15.92 -5.11 -12.04
N ARG A 54 15.30 -3.93 -12.02
CA ARG A 54 15.77 -2.76 -12.76
C ARG A 54 16.73 -1.93 -11.90
N GLU A 55 18.02 -2.22 -12.00
CA GLU A 55 19.11 -1.45 -11.40
C GLU A 55 19.47 -0.26 -12.31
N THR A 56 19.47 0.95 -11.75
CA THR A 56 19.95 2.16 -12.44
C THR A 56 21.43 2.39 -12.09
N TYR A 57 22.17 3.22 -12.83
CA TYR A 57 23.53 3.58 -12.42
C TYR A 57 23.49 4.41 -11.14
N HIS A 58 24.09 3.90 -10.05
CA HIS A 58 24.10 4.56 -8.75
C HIS A 58 25.34 4.20 -7.92
N VAL A 59 25.65 5.05 -6.95
CA VAL A 59 26.66 4.79 -5.91
C VAL A 59 25.98 4.03 -4.75
N LYS A 60 26.59 2.92 -4.33
CA LYS A 60 26.15 2.12 -3.17
C LYS A 60 26.74 2.74 -1.89
N TRP A 61 26.01 3.69 -1.30
CA TRP A 61 26.52 4.49 -0.18
C TRP A 61 26.78 3.67 1.09
N LEU A 62 25.81 2.84 1.48
CA LEU A 62 25.81 2.13 2.76
C LEU A 62 25.28 0.70 2.57
N LYS A 63 25.85 0.00 1.58
CA LYS A 63 25.49 -1.37 1.26
C LYS A 63 26.75 -2.22 1.06
N PRO A 64 27.11 -3.08 2.04
CA PRO A 64 26.39 -3.36 3.29
C PRO A 64 26.47 -2.21 4.31
N LEU A 65 25.50 -2.15 5.23
CA LEU A 65 25.53 -1.22 6.36
C LEU A 65 26.28 -1.87 7.54
N SER A 66 27.20 -1.14 8.17
CA SER A 66 28.06 -1.68 9.23
C SER A 66 27.30 -2.18 10.47
N GLY A 67 26.09 -1.67 10.71
CA GLY A 67 25.19 -2.09 11.79
C GLY A 67 24.27 -3.26 11.44
N GLY A 68 24.40 -3.84 10.24
CA GLY A 68 23.47 -4.82 9.68
C GLY A 68 22.35 -4.18 8.87
N GLN A 69 21.59 -5.03 8.18
CA GLN A 69 20.48 -4.63 7.33
C GLN A 69 19.32 -4.07 8.17
N LEU A 70 18.79 -2.91 7.77
CA LEU A 70 17.65 -2.28 8.46
C LEU A 70 16.33 -2.90 8.01
N LYS A 71 15.47 -3.25 8.97
CA LYS A 71 14.10 -3.72 8.74
C LYS A 71 13.14 -2.54 8.72
N VAL A 72 12.65 -2.18 7.54
CA VAL A 72 11.88 -0.95 7.34
C VAL A 72 10.51 -1.22 6.73
N LEU A 73 9.47 -0.64 7.32
CA LEU A 73 8.14 -0.58 6.72
C LEU A 73 7.93 0.77 6.06
N PHE A 74 7.65 0.80 4.76
CA PHE A 74 7.30 2.02 4.04
C PHE A 74 5.78 2.14 3.84
N ILE A 75 5.23 3.32 4.13
CA ILE A 75 3.87 3.70 3.79
C ILE A 75 3.96 4.83 2.76
N ILE A 76 3.60 4.55 1.51
CA ILE A 76 3.87 5.44 0.38
C ILE A 76 2.80 5.29 -0.71
N PRO A 77 2.47 6.33 -1.49
CA PRO A 77 1.61 6.19 -2.64
C PRO A 77 2.20 5.21 -3.66
N PHE A 78 1.36 4.41 -4.32
CA PHE A 78 1.79 3.50 -5.38
C PHE A 78 2.65 4.21 -6.45
N SER A 79 2.24 5.40 -6.88
CA SER A 79 2.95 6.22 -7.88
C SER A 79 4.38 6.60 -7.47
N SER A 80 4.69 6.59 -6.17
CA SER A 80 6.00 6.94 -5.61
C SER A 80 6.80 5.71 -5.13
N SER A 81 6.26 4.50 -5.27
CA SER A 81 6.87 3.26 -4.77
C SER A 81 8.28 3.00 -5.29
N ARG A 82 8.61 3.47 -6.51
CA ARG A 82 9.95 3.34 -7.10
C ARG A 82 11.05 3.96 -6.23
N GLU A 83 10.73 4.98 -5.44
CA GLU A 83 11.69 5.63 -4.52
C GLU A 83 12.19 4.67 -3.45
N VAL A 84 11.34 3.75 -2.98
CA VAL A 84 11.74 2.72 -2.01
C VAL A 84 12.79 1.79 -2.62
N VAL A 85 12.58 1.36 -3.87
CA VAL A 85 13.52 0.48 -4.56
C VAL A 85 14.85 1.18 -4.83
N GLU A 86 14.81 2.44 -5.26
CA GLU A 86 16.02 3.24 -5.46
C GLU A 86 16.79 3.47 -4.15
N LEU A 87 16.09 3.62 -3.02
CA LEU A 87 16.72 3.69 -1.70
C LEU A 87 17.35 2.34 -1.31
N ALA A 88 16.63 1.23 -1.49
CA ALA A 88 17.13 -0.12 -1.19
C ALA A 88 18.31 -0.56 -2.08
N GLN A 89 18.50 0.08 -3.24
CA GLN A 89 19.70 -0.08 -4.07
C GLN A 89 20.92 0.62 -3.45
N ARG A 90 20.71 1.71 -2.68
CA ARG A 90 21.76 2.56 -2.09
C ARG A 90 22.09 2.25 -0.63
N LEU A 91 21.11 1.75 0.11
CA LEU A 91 21.17 1.45 1.54
C LEU A 91 20.81 -0.02 1.78
N ASP A 92 21.46 -0.64 2.76
CA ASP A 92 21.20 -2.03 3.15
C ASP A 92 19.85 -2.16 3.89
N LEU A 93 18.78 -2.47 3.14
CA LEU A 93 17.40 -2.52 3.62
C LEU A 93 16.77 -3.90 3.40
N ASP A 94 16.10 -4.42 4.42
CA ASP A 94 15.04 -5.44 4.35
C ASP A 94 13.72 -4.66 4.50
N TYR A 95 12.95 -4.57 3.43
CA TYR A 95 11.82 -3.65 3.40
C TYR A 95 10.50 -4.32 3.01
N THR A 96 9.44 -3.80 3.61
CA THR A 96 8.06 -4.10 3.25
C THR A 96 7.32 -2.80 2.95
N VAL A 97 6.24 -2.87 2.18
CA VAL A 97 5.51 -1.68 1.74
C VAL A 97 4.00 -1.82 2.00
N ILE A 98 3.39 -0.71 2.37
CA ILE A 98 1.95 -0.46 2.26
C ILE A 98 1.78 0.61 1.20
N MET A 99 1.39 0.19 -0.01
CA MET A 99 1.16 1.09 -1.13
C MET A 99 -0.28 1.59 -1.12
N ASN A 100 -0.48 2.82 -0.65
CA ASN A 100 -1.79 3.43 -0.60
C ASN A 100 -2.13 4.15 -1.94
N ALA A 101 -3.40 4.48 -2.14
CA ALA A 101 -3.91 4.97 -3.41
C ALA A 101 -3.33 6.33 -3.85
N GLY A 102 -2.95 7.18 -2.91
CA GLY A 102 -2.42 8.49 -3.25
C GLY A 102 -2.03 9.31 -2.04
N ARG A 103 -1.37 10.44 -2.28
CA ARG A 103 -0.94 11.37 -1.21
C ARG A 103 -2.09 11.76 -0.28
N SER A 104 -3.28 11.92 -0.85
CA SER A 104 -4.50 12.42 -0.21
C SER A 104 -5.60 11.37 -0.06
N SER A 105 -5.32 10.10 -0.34
CA SER A 105 -6.32 9.03 -0.22
C SER A 105 -5.69 7.71 0.19
N TRP A 106 -6.32 7.02 1.14
CA TRP A 106 -5.84 5.72 1.60
C TRP A 106 -6.11 4.62 0.58
N ALA A 107 -7.38 4.30 0.31
CA ALA A 107 -7.75 3.16 -0.53
C ALA A 107 -8.33 3.56 -1.89
N ARG A 108 -9.22 4.56 -1.94
CA ARG A 108 -9.91 4.94 -3.19
C ARG A 108 -9.29 6.18 -3.80
N GLY A 109 -8.47 6.02 -4.83
CA GLY A 109 -7.94 7.14 -5.62
C GLY A 109 -8.98 7.73 -6.58
N GLY A 110 -8.62 8.83 -7.25
CA GLY A 110 -9.39 9.31 -8.39
C GLY A 110 -9.26 8.31 -9.53
N GLY A 111 -10.31 7.52 -9.76
CA GLY A 111 -10.33 6.52 -10.82
C GLY A 111 -10.19 7.15 -12.21
N GLY A 112 -9.33 6.57 -13.04
CA GLY A 112 -9.29 6.81 -14.48
C GLY A 112 -8.64 8.14 -14.91
N GLY A 113 -7.36 8.09 -15.29
CA GLY A 113 -6.79 9.06 -16.24
C GLY A 113 -6.40 10.44 -15.71
N GLY A 114 -6.08 10.58 -14.41
CA GLY A 114 -5.51 11.80 -13.81
C GLY A 114 -4.12 11.58 -13.17
N ALA A 115 -3.43 12.67 -12.82
CA ALA A 115 -1.99 12.78 -12.51
C ALA A 115 -1.38 11.90 -11.39
N GLU A 116 -2.13 10.99 -10.77
CA GLU A 116 -1.62 10.06 -9.76
C GLU A 116 -2.16 8.65 -10.07
N PRO A 117 -1.46 7.87 -10.91
CA PRO A 117 -1.88 6.51 -11.25
C PRO A 117 -1.82 5.62 -10.01
N THR A 118 -2.95 5.00 -9.66
CA THR A 118 -3.03 3.90 -8.69
C THR A 118 -3.42 2.63 -9.45
N THR A 119 -2.72 1.53 -9.21
CA THR A 119 -3.08 0.19 -9.71
C THR A 119 -4.23 -0.45 -8.93
N LEU A 120 -4.56 0.09 -7.76
CA LEU A 120 -5.70 -0.34 -6.97
C LEU A 120 -6.97 0.27 -7.58
N MET A 121 -7.64 -0.52 -8.42
CA MET A 121 -8.90 -0.18 -9.08
C MET A 121 -9.96 -1.22 -8.73
N GLY A 122 -11.22 -0.80 -8.57
CA GLY A 122 -12.34 -1.71 -8.34
C GLY A 122 -12.79 -1.85 -6.89
N VAL A 123 -13.72 -2.78 -6.65
CA VAL A 123 -14.47 -2.93 -5.39
C VAL A 123 -13.62 -3.59 -4.29
N GLU A 124 -12.58 -4.35 -4.68
CA GLU A 124 -11.75 -5.16 -3.77
C GLU A 124 -10.59 -4.39 -3.13
N VAL A 125 -10.34 -3.16 -3.59
CA VAL A 125 -9.21 -2.33 -3.16
C VAL A 125 -9.19 -2.10 -1.64
N ASP A 126 -10.35 -1.82 -1.07
CA ASP A 126 -10.48 -1.60 0.37
C ASP A 126 -10.10 -2.86 1.14
N ALA A 127 -10.54 -4.03 0.68
CA ALA A 127 -10.26 -5.31 1.34
C ALA A 127 -8.79 -5.73 1.21
N VAL A 128 -8.18 -5.52 0.04
CA VAL A 128 -6.76 -5.81 -0.19
C VAL A 128 -5.87 -4.91 0.67
N LEU A 129 -6.09 -3.59 0.63
CA LEU A 129 -5.28 -2.66 1.40
C LEU A 129 -5.50 -2.85 2.91
N GLU A 130 -6.73 -3.15 3.32
CA GLU A 130 -7.06 -3.52 4.70
C GLU A 130 -6.25 -4.75 5.15
N LYS A 131 -6.23 -5.81 4.34
CA LYS A 131 -5.48 -7.03 4.63
C LYS A 131 -3.97 -6.75 4.72
N ILE A 132 -3.39 -6.05 3.75
CA ILE A 132 -1.96 -5.71 3.74
C ILE A 132 -1.62 -4.88 4.98
N ALA A 133 -2.35 -3.80 5.24
CA ALA A 133 -2.06 -2.92 6.35
C ALA A 133 -2.20 -3.64 7.70
N SER A 134 -3.22 -4.48 7.86
CA SER A 134 -3.40 -5.30 9.07
C SER A 134 -2.26 -6.30 9.27
N GLN A 135 -1.79 -6.96 8.21
CA GLN A 135 -0.68 -7.91 8.28
C GLN A 135 0.64 -7.20 8.58
N ARG A 136 0.95 -6.11 7.86
CA ARG A 136 2.23 -5.40 7.96
C ARG A 136 2.35 -4.55 9.22
N LEU A 137 1.25 -4.03 9.76
CA LEU A 137 1.26 -3.30 11.05
C LEU A 137 0.96 -4.19 12.25
N ASN A 138 0.84 -5.50 12.07
CA ASN A 138 0.64 -6.44 13.18
C ASN A 138 1.78 -6.30 14.21
N LEU A 139 1.43 -6.22 15.50
CA LEU A 139 2.41 -6.00 16.57
C LEU A 139 3.32 -7.21 16.85
N SER A 140 3.04 -8.39 16.28
CA SER A 140 4.00 -9.51 16.28
C SER A 140 5.24 -9.21 15.41
N LEU A 141 5.14 -8.27 14.48
CA LEU A 141 6.28 -7.78 13.70
C LEU A 141 7.05 -6.71 14.48
N HIS A 142 8.33 -6.59 14.16
CA HIS A 142 9.22 -5.57 14.67
C HIS A 142 9.98 -4.95 13.51
N TYR A 143 9.97 -3.62 13.46
CA TYR A 143 10.71 -2.82 12.48
C TYR A 143 11.69 -1.93 13.23
N ASP A 144 12.85 -1.70 12.63
CA ASP A 144 13.79 -0.68 13.11
C ASP A 144 13.19 0.72 12.85
N GLU A 145 12.50 0.87 11.72
CA GLU A 145 11.96 2.14 11.26
C GLU A 145 10.64 1.96 10.50
N ILE A 146 9.69 2.88 10.69
CA ILE A 146 8.53 3.07 9.83
C ILE A 146 8.71 4.39 9.09
N VAL A 147 8.70 4.34 7.76
CA VAL A 147 8.83 5.54 6.92
C VAL A 147 7.50 5.84 6.24
N ILE A 148 6.94 7.02 6.53
CA ILE A 148 5.77 7.54 5.82
C ILE A 148 6.25 8.55 4.79
N GLY A 149 6.08 8.25 3.51
CA GLY A 149 6.53 9.10 2.41
C GLY A 149 5.34 9.73 1.68
N LYS A 150 5.22 11.06 1.69
CA LYS A 150 4.25 11.81 0.84
C LYS A 150 2.77 11.52 1.07
N VAL A 151 2.41 10.64 2.01
CA VAL A 151 1.03 10.38 2.43
C VAL A 151 0.60 11.45 3.42
N SER A 152 -0.67 11.83 3.46
CA SER A 152 -1.27 12.65 4.52
C SER A 152 -1.62 11.80 5.75
N TRP A 153 -1.24 12.21 6.96
CA TRP A 153 -1.48 11.43 8.18
C TRP A 153 -2.96 11.14 8.39
N GLU A 154 -3.81 12.14 8.15
CA GLU A 154 -5.25 12.07 8.33
C GLU A 154 -5.95 11.07 7.41
N VAL A 155 -5.32 10.71 6.28
CA VAL A 155 -5.91 9.72 5.37
C VAL A 155 -5.67 8.30 5.88
N ILE A 156 -4.63 8.09 6.69
CA ILE A 156 -4.35 6.79 7.30
C ILE A 156 -5.48 6.46 8.29
N PRO A 157 -6.17 5.32 8.15
CA PRO A 157 -7.24 4.92 9.05
C PRO A 157 -6.79 4.96 10.52
N LYS A 158 -7.66 5.46 11.40
CA LYS A 158 -7.34 5.70 12.83
C LYS A 158 -6.70 4.47 13.50
N LYS A 159 -7.20 3.26 13.22
CA LYS A 159 -6.64 2.01 13.76
C LYS A 159 -5.17 1.79 13.37
N TYR A 160 -4.79 2.12 12.14
CA TYR A 160 -3.40 1.97 11.67
C TYR A 160 -2.51 3.06 12.21
N ARG A 161 -3.02 4.29 12.38
CA ARG A 161 -2.29 5.35 13.11
C ARG A 161 -1.94 4.91 14.53
N ILE A 162 -2.90 4.32 15.25
CA ILE A 162 -2.66 3.77 16.59
C ILE A 162 -1.61 2.64 16.53
N LEU A 163 -1.69 1.72 15.57
CA LEU A 163 -0.71 0.65 15.44
C LEU A 163 0.70 1.16 15.13
N ILE A 164 0.85 2.18 14.26
CA ILE A 164 2.13 2.85 13.98
C ILE A 164 2.70 3.41 15.28
N LEU A 165 1.91 4.16 16.05
CA LEU A 165 2.37 4.74 17.32
C LEU A 165 2.76 3.67 18.35
N LYS A 166 2.04 2.55 18.40
CA LYS A 166 2.41 1.39 19.23
C LYS A 166 3.73 0.74 18.83
N HIS A 167 4.08 0.71 17.53
CA HIS A 167 5.42 0.29 17.11
C HIS A 167 6.47 1.29 17.63
N VAL A 168 6.19 2.59 17.57
CA VAL A 168 7.10 3.63 18.10
C VAL A 168 7.33 3.48 19.61
N GLU A 169 6.27 3.27 20.39
CA GLU A 169 6.36 2.99 21.83
C GLU A 169 7.24 1.77 22.15
N ARG A 170 7.24 0.78 21.26
CA ARG A 170 8.04 -0.46 21.39
C ARG A 170 9.49 -0.30 20.91
N GLY A 171 9.90 0.89 20.48
CA GLY A 171 11.28 1.21 20.10
C GLY A 171 11.52 1.42 18.60
N THR A 172 10.50 1.30 17.75
CA THR A 172 10.62 1.56 16.31
C THR A 172 10.76 3.06 16.04
N GLY A 173 11.69 3.46 15.18
CA GLY A 173 11.74 4.84 14.69
C GLY A 173 10.54 5.17 13.80
N LEU A 174 10.09 6.43 13.79
CA LEU A 174 9.13 6.92 12.81
C LEU A 174 9.64 8.17 12.11
N ILE A 175 9.89 8.03 10.80
CA ILE A 175 10.29 9.11 9.90
C ILE A 175 9.12 9.43 8.97
N TYR A 176 8.76 10.71 8.91
CA TYR A 176 7.75 11.21 8.00
C TYR A 176 8.39 12.17 6.99
N VAL A 177 8.49 11.75 5.73
CA VAL A 177 9.17 12.50 4.67
C VAL A 177 8.16 13.21 3.76
N SER A 178 8.37 14.51 3.54
CA SER A 178 7.54 15.34 2.65
C SER A 178 6.05 15.19 2.93
N PRO A 179 5.59 15.44 4.17
CA PRO A 179 4.22 15.17 4.58
C PRO A 179 3.24 15.96 3.71
N HIS A 180 2.34 15.26 3.03
CA HIS A 180 1.40 15.91 2.16
C HIS A 180 0.29 16.55 2.99
N ARG A 181 0.02 17.84 2.71
CA ARG A 181 -1.00 18.63 3.42
C ARG A 181 -0.95 18.38 4.93
N LEU A 182 0.23 18.52 5.55
CA LEU A 182 0.40 18.39 7.00
C LEU A 182 -0.50 19.41 7.72
N LYS A 183 -1.77 19.09 7.89
CA LYS A 183 -2.62 19.66 8.91
C LYS A 183 -2.09 19.12 10.22
N HIS A 184 -2.10 19.94 11.26
CA HIS A 184 -1.52 19.58 12.55
C HIS A 184 -1.90 18.14 12.94
N VAL A 185 -0.93 17.37 13.42
CA VAL A 185 -1.17 16.15 14.23
C VAL A 185 -2.38 16.45 15.11
N THR A 186 -3.42 15.63 15.02
CA THR A 186 -4.71 15.98 15.65
C THR A 186 -4.51 16.14 17.16
N ASN A 187 -5.36 16.91 17.83
CA ASN A 187 -5.19 17.09 19.28
C ASN A 187 -5.19 15.74 20.02
N GLY A 188 -6.03 14.78 19.59
CA GLY A 188 -6.02 13.43 20.15
C GLY A 188 -4.73 12.65 19.87
N ASP A 189 -4.09 12.82 18.71
CA ASP A 189 -2.80 12.17 18.42
C ASP A 189 -1.65 12.81 19.22
N LYS A 190 -1.71 14.13 19.46
CA LYS A 190 -0.75 14.84 20.32
C LYS A 190 -0.92 14.48 21.79
N GLU A 191 -2.17 14.36 22.24
CA GLU A 191 -2.50 13.89 23.59
C GLU A 191 -2.01 12.46 23.80
N TYR A 192 -2.30 11.57 22.85
CA TYR A 192 -1.78 10.20 22.85
C TYR A 192 -0.24 10.19 22.94
N ALA A 193 0.44 10.92 22.05
CA ALA A 193 1.90 11.02 22.06
C ALA A 193 2.43 11.56 23.40
N LYS A 194 1.78 12.56 23.99
CA LYS A 194 2.15 13.13 25.28
C LYS A 194 1.94 12.14 26.43
N GLU A 195 0.81 11.45 26.46
CA GLU A 195 0.46 10.43 27.47
C GLU A 195 1.43 9.25 27.45
N HIS A 196 1.94 8.89 26.27
CA HIS A 196 2.83 7.75 26.07
C HIS A 196 4.30 8.18 25.97
N GLY A 197 4.62 9.44 26.30
CA GLY A 197 5.98 9.95 26.37
C GLY A 197 6.71 9.98 25.02
N LEU A 198 6.04 10.14 23.88
CA LEU A 198 6.71 10.22 22.59
C LEU A 198 7.30 11.61 22.34
N GLU A 199 8.58 11.69 21.96
CA GLU A 199 9.23 12.95 21.63
C GLU A 199 9.06 13.29 20.14
N THR A 200 8.58 14.50 19.86
CA THR A 200 8.47 15.01 18.48
C THR A 200 9.57 16.03 18.22
N SER A 201 10.43 15.80 17.22
CA SER A 201 11.34 16.84 16.72
C SER A 201 10.83 17.38 15.39
N LYS A 202 10.59 18.70 15.34
CA LYS A 202 10.34 19.43 14.09
C LYS A 202 11.64 20.13 13.72
N ARG A 203 12.57 19.43 13.05
CA ARG A 203 13.79 20.10 12.59
C ARG A 203 13.59 20.86 11.29
N GLU A 204 12.66 20.43 10.44
CA GLU A 204 12.29 21.15 9.23
C GLU A 204 10.81 20.89 8.93
N GLN A 205 10.08 21.85 8.35
CA GLN A 205 8.65 21.67 7.99
C GLN A 205 8.39 20.49 7.02
N ARG A 206 9.45 19.81 6.57
CA ARG A 206 9.47 18.72 5.60
C ARG A 206 9.72 17.33 6.21
N ILE A 207 10.17 17.25 7.48
CA ILE A 207 10.46 15.98 8.15
C ILE A 207 9.95 16.03 9.59
N LEU A 208 9.04 15.12 9.95
CA LEU A 208 8.67 14.86 11.33
C LEU A 208 9.32 13.54 11.77
N ILE A 209 10.10 13.59 12.84
CA ILE A 209 10.69 12.40 13.46
C ILE A 209 10.04 12.23 14.82
N MET A 210 9.42 11.07 15.02
CA MET A 210 9.03 10.60 16.36
C MET A 210 10.00 9.53 16.80
N LEU A 211 10.58 9.71 17.97
CA LEU A 211 11.46 8.74 18.60
C LEU A 211 10.80 8.23 19.89
N PRO A 212 11.04 6.96 20.28
CA PRO A 212 10.69 6.50 21.61
C PRO A 212 11.36 7.42 22.65
N SER A 213 10.66 7.77 23.73
CA SER A 213 11.32 8.50 24.81
C SER A 213 12.46 7.65 25.34
N ARG A 214 13.66 8.23 25.30
CA ARG A 214 14.74 7.77 26.14
C ARG A 214 14.37 8.15 27.55
N GLY A 215 13.84 7.18 28.31
CA GLY A 215 13.90 7.25 29.76
C GLY A 215 15.33 7.64 30.13
N ARG A 216 15.47 8.73 30.90
CA ARG A 216 16.78 9.23 31.34
C ARG A 216 17.36 8.16 32.26
N GLY A 217 18.09 7.20 31.69
CA GLY A 217 18.86 6.22 32.45
C GLY A 217 19.88 6.96 33.33
N PRO A 218 20.30 6.37 34.45
CA PRO A 218 21.27 7.01 35.32
C PRO A 218 22.53 7.31 34.51
N SER A 219 22.94 8.57 34.55
CA SER A 219 24.25 9.01 34.08
C SER A 219 25.31 8.24 34.85
N TYR A 220 25.99 7.32 34.17
CA TYR A 220 27.26 6.76 34.61
C TYR A 220 28.39 7.70 34.21
#